data_AF-A0A933ZT44-F1
#
_entry.id   AF-A0A933ZT44-F1
#
_cell.length_a   1.000
_cell.length_b   1.000
_cell.length_c   1.000
_cell.angle_alpha   90.00
_cell.angle_beta   90.00
_cell.angle_gamma   90.00
#
_symmetry.space_group_name_H-M   'P 1'
#
loop_
_entity.id
_entity.type
_entity.pdbx_description
1 polymer ?
#
loop_
_entity_poly.entity_id
_entity_poly.type
_entity_poly.pdbx_seq_one_letter_code
_entity_poly.pdbx_strand_id
1 'polypeptide(L)'
;MKLLAMGKRADALAVFERASRFLVCSGATRYNAALCLLLLGKQEDAQRRFDKLSKSWVLSKNVPLAAAAAHLASVSASLSGDEPKARALFDQANKIKAETPVASVSELMLLARAGNHGGVVKLAETRWQALESCGWILRKAARLVQAYAAQQIGQPEAAITEIIAGAKPFAAGDFDFLSAQWPEMKAFLETRTAPSPSAQSAAS
;
A
#
# COMPACT_ATOMS: atom_id res chain seq x y z
N MET A 1 0.39 -7.97 -15.26
CA MET A 1 -0.56 -7.04 -14.60
C MET A 1 -1.98 -7.62 -14.46
N LYS A 2 -2.50 -8.39 -15.44
CA LYS A 2 -3.87 -8.96 -15.40
C LYS A 2 -4.20 -9.77 -14.13
N LEU A 3 -3.29 -10.61 -13.63
CA LEU A 3 -3.51 -11.40 -12.40
C LEU A 3 -3.64 -10.55 -11.13
N LEU A 4 -2.83 -9.48 -11.01
CA LEU A 4 -2.92 -8.55 -9.88
C LEU A 4 -4.25 -7.79 -9.90
N ALA A 5 -4.69 -7.35 -11.08
CA ALA A 5 -5.99 -6.69 -11.25
C ALA A 5 -7.19 -7.61 -10.98
N MET A 6 -7.00 -8.93 -11.05
CA MET A 6 -8.02 -9.94 -10.76
C MET A 6 -7.99 -10.43 -9.30
N GLY A 7 -7.18 -9.82 -8.42
CA GLY A 7 -7.03 -10.26 -7.02
C GLY A 7 -6.29 -11.60 -6.85
N LYS A 8 -5.80 -12.23 -7.94
CA LYS A 8 -5.04 -13.49 -7.93
C LYS A 8 -3.58 -13.26 -7.54
N ARG A 9 -3.36 -12.71 -6.34
CA ARG A 9 -2.06 -12.25 -5.84
C ARG A 9 -1.08 -13.40 -5.60
N ALA A 10 -1.56 -14.54 -5.10
CA ALA A 10 -0.74 -15.74 -4.89
C ALA A 10 -0.22 -16.33 -6.21
N ASP A 11 -1.10 -16.43 -7.22
CA ASP A 11 -0.72 -16.88 -8.56
C ASP A 11 0.27 -15.91 -9.21
N ALA A 12 0.02 -14.60 -9.08
CA ALA A 12 0.93 -13.57 -9.57
C ALA A 12 2.31 -13.68 -8.92
N LEU A 13 2.36 -13.87 -7.59
CA LEU A 13 3.60 -14.10 -6.87
C LEU A 13 4.35 -15.31 -7.42
N ALA A 14 3.68 -16.45 -7.60
CA ALA A 14 4.30 -17.66 -8.13
C ALA A 14 4.91 -17.45 -9.53
N VAL A 15 4.22 -16.70 -10.40
CA VAL A 15 4.73 -16.33 -11.72
C VAL A 15 5.97 -15.44 -11.62
N PHE A 16 5.93 -14.39 -10.80
CA PHE A 16 7.08 -13.50 -10.64
C PHE A 16 8.28 -14.19 -9.98
N GLU A 17 8.04 -15.11 -9.05
CA GLU A 17 9.09 -15.91 -8.41
C GLU A 17 9.73 -16.91 -9.36
N ARG A 18 8.95 -17.48 -10.29
CA ARG A 18 9.51 -18.32 -11.34
C ARG A 18 10.37 -17.48 -12.29
N ALA A 19 9.87 -16.32 -12.70
CA ALA A 19 10.60 -15.42 -13.59
C ALA A 19 11.88 -14.88 -12.93
N SER A 20 11.85 -14.52 -11.65
CA SER A 20 12.99 -13.91 -10.95
C SER A 20 14.24 -14.81 -10.86
N ARG A 21 14.08 -16.12 -11.09
CA ARG A 21 15.17 -17.12 -11.14
C ARG A 21 16.05 -17.00 -12.38
N PHE A 22 15.57 -16.37 -13.45
CA PHE A 22 16.36 -16.18 -14.66
C PHE A 22 17.20 -14.90 -14.55
N LEU A 23 18.50 -14.99 -14.87
CA LEU A 23 19.47 -13.89 -14.78
C LEU A 23 19.05 -12.64 -15.59
N VAL A 24 18.33 -12.86 -16.70
CA VAL A 24 17.78 -11.82 -17.58
C VAL A 24 16.55 -11.10 -17.00
N CYS A 25 15.93 -11.60 -15.93
CA CYS A 25 14.76 -10.95 -15.38
C CYS A 25 15.13 -9.70 -14.57
N SER A 26 14.46 -8.59 -14.93
CA SER A 26 14.74 -7.25 -14.46
C SER A 26 14.39 -7.04 -12.98
N GLY A 27 14.94 -5.99 -12.38
CA GLY A 27 14.56 -5.55 -11.04
C GLY A 27 13.05 -5.28 -10.88
N ALA A 28 12.34 -4.97 -11.97
CA ALA A 28 10.88 -4.82 -11.96
C ALA A 28 10.15 -6.14 -11.65
N THR A 29 10.68 -7.29 -12.08
CA THR A 29 10.10 -8.61 -11.76
C THR A 29 10.19 -8.88 -10.25
N ARG A 30 11.35 -8.61 -9.66
CA ARG A 30 11.58 -8.77 -8.22
C ARG A 30 10.77 -7.77 -7.40
N TYR A 31 10.66 -6.54 -7.87
CA TYR A 31 9.80 -5.51 -7.28
C TYR A 31 8.33 -5.96 -7.26
N ASN A 32 7.82 -6.49 -8.36
CA ASN A 32 6.44 -6.97 -8.43
C ASN A 32 6.20 -8.19 -7.53
N ALA A 33 7.18 -9.10 -7.39
CA ALA A 33 7.09 -10.19 -6.42
C ALA A 33 6.98 -9.66 -4.97
N ALA A 34 7.81 -8.67 -4.60
CA ALA A 34 7.75 -8.03 -3.29
C ALA A 34 6.41 -7.30 -3.06
N LEU A 35 5.87 -6.64 -4.09
CA LEU A 35 4.55 -6.02 -4.02
C LEU A 35 3.45 -7.06 -3.82
N CYS A 36 3.53 -8.23 -4.46
CA CYS A 36 2.57 -9.31 -4.22
C CYS A 36 2.61 -9.78 -2.75
N LEU A 37 3.80 -9.91 -2.16
CA LEU A 37 3.95 -10.27 -0.75
C LEU A 37 3.29 -9.22 0.15
N LEU A 38 3.51 -7.94 -0.13
CA LEU A 38 2.87 -6.85 0.61
C LEU A 38 1.36 -6.99 0.54
N LEU A 39 0.80 -7.11 -0.67
CA LEU A 39 -0.66 -7.21 -0.88
C LEU A 39 -1.28 -8.50 -0.34
N LEU A 40 -0.48 -9.53 -0.05
CA LEU A 40 -0.90 -10.75 0.65
C LEU A 40 -0.82 -10.63 2.17
N GLY A 41 -0.49 -9.44 2.70
CA GLY A 41 -0.30 -9.22 4.13
C GLY A 41 0.99 -9.81 4.69
N LYS A 42 1.93 -10.27 3.85
CA LYS A 42 3.24 -10.77 4.27
C LYS A 42 4.23 -9.63 4.43
N GLN A 43 3.94 -8.70 5.35
CA GLN A 43 4.64 -7.42 5.45
C GLN A 43 6.14 -7.57 5.71
N GLU A 44 6.57 -8.47 6.58
CA GLU A 44 8.00 -8.66 6.86
C GLU A 44 8.78 -9.20 5.64
N ASP A 45 8.21 -10.17 4.92
CA ASP A 45 8.81 -10.72 3.70
C ASP A 45 8.90 -9.64 2.62
N ALA A 46 7.84 -8.84 2.45
CA ALA A 46 7.82 -7.73 1.52
C ALA A 46 8.88 -6.70 1.88
N GLN A 47 8.96 -6.30 3.15
CA GLN A 47 9.95 -5.37 3.67
C GLN A 47 11.37 -5.83 3.35
N ARG A 48 11.73 -7.08 3.69
CA ARG A 48 13.07 -7.64 3.43
C ARG A 48 13.44 -7.57 1.95
N ARG A 49 12.48 -7.86 1.06
CA ARG A 49 12.72 -7.81 -0.38
C ARG A 49 12.87 -6.40 -0.91
N PHE A 50 12.01 -5.49 -0.47
CA PHE A 50 12.10 -4.09 -0.86
C PHE A 50 13.39 -3.44 -0.39
N ASP A 51 13.83 -3.70 0.84
CA ASP A 51 15.12 -3.23 1.37
C ASP A 51 16.31 -3.77 0.58
N LYS A 52 16.29 -5.06 0.22
CA LYS A 52 17.32 -5.64 -0.65
C LYS A 52 17.30 -5.03 -2.06
N LEU A 53 16.12 -4.73 -2.59
CA LEU A 53 15.96 -4.15 -3.92
C LEU A 53 16.45 -2.71 -3.98
N SER A 54 16.13 -1.88 -2.98
CA SER A 54 16.57 -0.48 -2.95
C SER A 54 18.09 -0.35 -2.85
N LYS A 55 18.76 -1.33 -2.22
CA LYS A 55 20.23 -1.41 -2.08
C LYS A 55 20.93 -2.15 -3.23
N SER A 56 20.18 -2.71 -4.18
CA SER A 56 20.76 -3.50 -5.27
C SER A 56 21.46 -2.60 -6.28
N TRP A 57 22.74 -2.88 -6.56
CA TRP A 57 23.51 -2.18 -7.60
C TRP A 57 22.87 -2.26 -8.99
N VAL A 58 22.16 -3.35 -9.30
CA VAL A 58 21.42 -3.46 -10.57
C VAL A 58 20.28 -2.45 -10.64
N LEU A 59 19.66 -2.11 -9.50
CA LEU A 59 18.57 -1.13 -9.41
C LEU A 59 19.06 0.28 -9.15
N SER A 60 20.29 0.49 -8.69
CA SER A 60 20.85 1.85 -8.53
C SER A 60 20.95 2.60 -9.87
N LYS A 61 20.95 1.88 -11.00
CA LYS A 61 20.85 2.46 -12.34
C LYS A 61 19.43 2.89 -12.74
N ASN A 62 18.41 2.41 -12.02
CA ASN A 62 17.01 2.82 -12.17
C ASN A 62 16.55 3.49 -10.87
N VAL A 63 17.00 4.74 -10.69
CA VAL A 63 16.79 5.52 -9.46
C VAL A 63 15.32 5.61 -9.04
N PRO A 64 14.35 5.86 -9.94
CA PRO A 64 12.93 5.89 -9.56
C PRO A 64 12.42 4.56 -8.97
N LEU A 65 12.83 3.43 -9.55
CA LEU A 65 12.43 2.11 -9.05
C LEU A 65 13.10 1.79 -7.71
N ALA A 66 14.35 2.21 -7.51
CA ALA A 66 15.05 2.07 -6.23
C ALA A 66 14.37 2.92 -5.13
N ALA A 67 13.98 4.15 -5.45
CA ALA A 67 13.23 5.03 -4.55
C ALA A 67 11.85 4.44 -4.19
N ALA A 68 11.10 3.98 -5.20
CA ALA A 68 9.81 3.32 -4.98
C ALA A 68 9.94 2.06 -4.09
N ALA A 69 10.98 1.26 -4.31
CA ALA A 69 11.27 0.11 -3.46
C ALA A 69 11.59 0.53 -2.02
N ALA A 70 12.43 1.56 -1.83
CA ALA A 70 12.76 2.07 -0.50
C ALA A 70 11.51 2.56 0.27
N HIS A 71 10.64 3.33 -0.39
CA HIS A 71 9.38 3.76 0.20
C HIS A 71 8.43 2.59 0.52
N LEU A 72 8.35 1.56 -0.34
CA LEU A 72 7.53 0.37 -0.03
C LEU A 72 8.11 -0.47 1.12
N ALA A 73 9.41 -0.43 1.37
CA ALA A 73 9.99 -1.01 2.58
C ALA A 73 9.49 -0.28 3.84
N SER A 74 9.41 1.05 3.79
CA SER A 74 8.82 1.87 4.87
C SER A 74 7.33 1.58 5.05
N VAL A 75 6.53 1.55 3.97
CA VAL A 75 5.10 1.16 4.03
C VAL A 75 4.92 -0.20 4.70
N SER A 76 5.73 -1.19 4.32
CA SER A 76 5.66 -2.54 4.89
C SER A 76 5.93 -2.51 6.40
N ALA A 77 6.92 -1.73 6.84
CA ALA A 77 7.22 -1.57 8.27
C ALA A 77 6.11 -0.82 9.03
N SER A 78 5.53 0.24 8.45
CA SER A 78 4.39 0.95 9.04
C SER A 78 3.22 0.00 9.28
N LEU A 79 2.90 -0.84 8.30
CA LEU A 79 1.81 -1.80 8.40
C LEU A 79 2.07 -2.91 9.42
N SER A 80 3.32 -3.29 9.65
CA SER A 80 3.69 -4.18 10.77
C SER A 80 3.64 -3.50 12.15
N GLY A 81 3.44 -2.19 12.23
CA GLY A 81 3.45 -1.44 13.49
C GLY A 81 4.84 -1.12 14.06
N ASP A 82 5.91 -1.41 13.34
CA ASP A 82 7.27 -1.04 13.73
C ASP A 82 7.57 0.40 13.31
N GLU A 83 7.02 1.35 14.07
CA GLU A 83 7.12 2.79 13.78
C GLU A 83 8.56 3.30 13.70
N PRO A 84 9.48 2.98 14.64
CA PRO A 84 10.86 3.46 14.56
C PRO A 84 11.56 3.00 13.28
N LYS A 85 11.37 1.73 12.89
CA LYS A 85 11.95 1.19 11.67
C LYS A 85 11.30 1.78 10.42
N ALA A 86 9.98 1.97 10.43
CA ALA A 86 9.26 2.59 9.33
C ALA A 86 9.75 4.01 9.07
N ARG A 87 9.97 4.79 10.14
CA ARG A 87 10.54 6.14 10.06
C ARG A 87 11.96 6.13 9.52
N ALA A 88 12.83 5.27 10.06
CA ALA A 88 14.21 5.16 9.60
C ALA A 88 14.30 4.81 8.10
N LEU A 89 13.44 3.89 7.63
CA LEU A 89 13.36 3.52 6.22
C LEU A 89 12.80 4.65 5.34
N PHE A 90 11.83 5.41 5.85
CA PHE A 90 11.28 6.58 5.14
C PHE A 90 12.36 7.65 4.95
N ASP A 91 13.09 7.98 6.02
CA ASP A 91 14.16 8.97 5.98
C ASP A 91 15.31 8.51 5.08
N GLN A 92 15.61 7.21 5.05
CA GLN A 92 16.57 6.64 4.09
C GLN A 92 16.06 6.74 2.65
N ALA A 93 14.79 6.45 2.39
CA ALA A 93 14.20 6.55 1.06
C ALA A 93 14.26 8.00 0.53
N ASN A 94 13.98 9.00 1.37
CA ASN A 94 14.06 10.42 1.02
C ASN A 94 15.48 10.91 0.68
N LYS A 95 16.54 10.18 1.07
CA LYS A 95 17.91 10.48 0.63
C LYS A 95 18.14 10.12 -0.83
N ILE A 96 17.31 9.24 -1.41
CA ILE A 96 17.33 8.93 -2.84
C ILE A 96 16.62 10.08 -3.55
N LYS A 97 17.39 10.92 -4.27
CA LYS A 97 16.89 12.10 -4.99
C LYS A 97 16.10 11.69 -6.25
N ALA A 98 14.97 11.02 -6.09
CA ALA A 98 14.03 10.70 -7.15
C ALA A 98 12.60 10.83 -6.66
N GLU A 99 11.79 11.52 -7.44
CA GLU A 99 10.36 11.64 -7.18
C GLU A 99 9.64 10.34 -7.48
N THR A 100 8.75 9.94 -6.58
CA THR A 100 7.88 8.79 -6.79
C THR A 100 6.54 9.01 -6.10
N PRO A 101 5.40 8.72 -6.76
CA PRO A 101 4.07 8.75 -6.15
C PRO A 101 3.97 7.93 -4.86
N VAL A 102 4.81 6.90 -4.73
CA VAL A 102 4.88 6.01 -3.57
C VAL A 102 5.37 6.74 -2.31
N ALA A 103 6.14 7.82 -2.45
CA ALA A 103 6.62 8.60 -1.31
C ALA A 103 5.46 9.15 -0.48
N SER A 104 4.44 9.72 -1.15
CA SER A 104 3.23 10.23 -0.49
C SER A 104 2.44 9.11 0.21
N VAL A 105 2.36 7.91 -0.39
CA VAL A 105 1.71 6.75 0.24
C VAL A 105 2.49 6.32 1.49
N SER A 106 3.82 6.32 1.43
CA SER A 106 4.69 5.98 2.55
C SER A 106 4.52 6.94 3.73
N GLU A 107 4.51 8.24 3.47
CA GLU A 107 4.29 9.26 4.49
C GLU A 107 2.88 9.15 5.09
N LEU A 108 1.88 8.92 4.24
CA LEU A 108 0.49 8.76 4.66
C LEU A 108 0.31 7.57 5.61
N MET A 109 0.91 6.42 5.30
CA MET A 109 0.88 5.22 6.16
C MET A 109 1.61 5.45 7.47
N LEU A 110 2.76 6.13 7.44
CA LEU A 110 3.54 6.47 8.62
C LEU A 110 2.74 7.36 9.58
N LEU A 111 2.16 8.45 9.07
CA LEU A 111 1.33 9.37 9.85
C LEU A 111 0.12 8.66 10.46
N ALA A 112 -0.56 7.82 9.68
CA ALA A 112 -1.75 7.13 10.13
C ALA A 112 -1.45 6.12 11.25
N ARG A 113 -0.32 5.41 11.17
CA ARG A 113 0.12 4.45 12.20
C ARG A 113 0.63 5.12 13.46
N ALA A 114 1.25 6.30 13.34
CA ALA A 114 1.65 7.12 14.48
C ALA A 114 0.47 7.86 15.16
N GLY A 115 -0.77 7.63 14.73
CA GLY A 115 -1.96 8.30 15.28
C GLY A 115 -2.12 9.76 14.84
N ASN A 116 -1.28 10.27 13.95
CA ASN A 116 -1.37 11.64 13.44
C ASN A 116 -2.41 11.75 12.31
N HIS A 117 -3.67 11.55 12.68
CA HIS A 117 -4.79 11.52 11.73
C HIS A 117 -5.08 12.88 11.07
N GLY A 118 -4.89 13.99 11.79
CA GLY A 118 -4.97 15.33 11.20
C GLY A 118 -3.91 15.55 10.11
N GLY A 119 -2.69 15.05 10.34
CA GLY A 119 -1.62 15.06 9.35
C GLY A 119 -1.95 14.25 8.10
N VAL A 120 -2.61 13.09 8.25
CA VAL A 120 -3.07 12.26 7.12
C VAL A 120 -4.05 13.03 6.24
N VAL A 121 -5.08 13.65 6.83
CA VAL A 121 -6.10 14.40 6.08
C VAL A 121 -5.45 15.57 5.33
N LYS A 122 -4.62 16.36 6.01
CA LYS A 122 -3.90 17.48 5.40
C LYS A 122 -2.96 17.04 4.27
N LEU A 123 -2.24 15.94 4.46
CA LEU A 123 -1.36 15.39 3.42
C LEU A 123 -2.18 14.95 2.20
N ALA A 124 -3.31 14.28 2.42
CA ALA A 124 -4.18 13.84 1.34
C ALA A 124 -4.74 15.03 0.54
N GLU A 125 -5.15 16.11 1.20
CA GLU A 125 -5.61 17.35 0.54
C GLU A 125 -4.51 18.00 -0.30
N THR A 126 -3.31 18.13 0.26
CA THR A 126 -2.21 18.87 -0.38
C THR A 126 -1.48 18.07 -1.46
N ARG A 127 -1.53 16.73 -1.40
CA ARG A 127 -0.79 15.83 -2.30
C ARG A 127 -1.67 14.81 -3.00
N TRP A 128 -2.96 15.12 -3.17
CA TRP A 128 -3.91 14.19 -3.77
C TRP A 128 -3.47 13.72 -5.17
N GLN A 129 -3.01 14.62 -6.03
CA GLN A 129 -2.54 14.28 -7.38
C GLN A 129 -1.38 13.26 -7.36
N ALA A 130 -0.45 13.39 -6.41
CA ALA A 130 0.63 12.42 -6.23
C ALA A 130 0.08 11.07 -5.76
N LEU A 131 -0.90 11.05 -4.86
CA LEU A 131 -1.55 9.82 -4.42
C LEU A 131 -2.39 9.18 -5.54
N GLU A 132 -2.96 9.95 -6.46
CA GLU A 132 -3.73 9.42 -7.59
C GLU A 132 -2.88 8.78 -8.67
N SER A 133 -1.65 9.26 -8.84
CA SER A 133 -0.70 8.72 -9.82
C SER A 133 -0.03 7.42 -9.34
N CYS A 134 -0.24 7.00 -8.10
CA CYS A 134 0.26 5.71 -7.64
C CYS A 134 -0.57 4.55 -8.21
N GLY A 135 0.00 3.34 -8.22
CA GLY A 135 -0.66 2.16 -8.75
C GLY A 135 -2.05 1.94 -8.14
N TRP A 136 -3.00 1.47 -8.96
CA TRP A 136 -4.43 1.43 -8.62
C TRP A 136 -4.77 0.92 -7.21
N ILE A 137 -4.08 -0.11 -6.73
CA ILE A 137 -4.32 -0.71 -5.41
C ILE A 137 -3.83 0.19 -4.26
N LEU A 138 -2.67 0.83 -4.42
CA LEU A 138 -2.11 1.76 -3.44
C LEU A 138 -2.94 3.04 -3.38
N ARG A 139 -3.51 3.48 -4.50
CA ARG A 139 -4.42 4.62 -4.55
C ARG A 139 -5.69 4.36 -3.75
N LYS A 140 -6.30 3.19 -3.94
CA LYS A 140 -7.46 2.76 -3.15
C LYS A 140 -7.13 2.64 -1.67
N ALA A 141 -5.96 2.08 -1.35
CA ALA A 141 -5.48 2.01 0.02
C ALA A 141 -5.29 3.39 0.65
N ALA A 142 -4.73 4.36 -0.08
CA ALA A 142 -4.58 5.74 0.39
C ALA A 142 -5.94 6.39 0.69
N ARG A 143 -6.97 6.19 -0.15
CA ARG A 143 -8.35 6.62 0.14
C ARG A 143 -8.88 6.01 1.42
N LEU A 144 -8.71 4.71 1.62
CA LEU A 144 -9.22 4.03 2.82
C LEU A 144 -8.51 4.51 4.10
N VAL A 145 -7.20 4.73 4.04
CA VAL A 145 -6.45 5.29 5.18
C VAL A 145 -6.83 6.75 5.44
N GLN A 146 -7.08 7.54 4.39
CA GLN A 146 -7.62 8.89 4.54
C GLN A 146 -9.01 8.87 5.20
N ALA A 147 -9.90 7.99 4.77
CA ALA A 147 -11.23 7.85 5.34
C ALA A 147 -11.18 7.40 6.80
N TYR A 148 -10.30 6.44 7.13
CA TYR A 148 -10.03 6.03 8.51
C TYR A 148 -9.57 7.22 9.35
N ALA A 149 -8.56 7.97 8.90
CA ALA A 149 -8.05 9.13 9.63
C ALA A 149 -9.13 10.23 9.80
N ALA A 150 -9.95 10.48 8.78
CA ALA A 150 -11.07 11.40 8.85
C ALA A 150 -12.08 10.98 9.93
N GLN A 151 -12.39 9.68 10.04
CA GLN A 151 -13.25 9.16 11.10
C GLN A 151 -12.64 9.40 12.49
N GLN A 152 -11.34 9.17 12.67
CA GLN A 152 -10.67 9.32 13.97
C GLN A 152 -10.66 10.76 14.48
N ILE A 153 -10.71 11.76 13.59
CA ILE A 153 -10.77 13.19 13.97
C ILE A 153 -12.20 13.75 13.95
N GLY A 154 -13.22 12.90 13.79
CA GLY A 154 -14.62 13.32 13.84
C GLY A 154 -15.11 14.10 12.62
N GLN A 155 -14.55 13.87 11.43
CA GLN A 155 -15.10 14.44 10.19
C GLN A 155 -16.54 13.94 9.95
N PRO A 156 -17.39 14.73 9.26
CA PRO A 156 -18.76 14.31 8.96
C PRO A 156 -18.83 13.00 8.16
N GLU A 157 -19.80 12.15 8.48
CA GLU A 157 -19.99 10.85 7.82
C GLU A 157 -20.15 10.96 6.29
N ALA A 158 -20.76 12.04 5.80
CA ALA A 158 -20.90 12.31 4.38
C ALA A 158 -19.52 12.44 3.67
N ALA A 159 -18.57 13.14 4.29
CA ALA A 159 -17.22 13.29 3.76
C ALA A 159 -16.46 11.96 3.78
N ILE A 160 -16.60 11.18 4.86
CA ILE A 160 -16.00 9.83 4.96
C ILE A 160 -16.55 8.92 3.85
N THR A 161 -17.87 8.93 3.64
CA THR A 161 -18.54 8.15 2.60
C THR A 161 -18.06 8.52 1.20
N GLU A 162 -17.89 9.83 0.92
CA GLU A 162 -17.37 10.31 -0.37
C GLU A 162 -15.93 9.81 -0.62
N ILE A 163 -15.05 9.87 0.39
CA ILE A 163 -13.68 9.37 0.27
C ILE A 163 -13.69 7.86 -0.04
N ILE A 164 -14.51 7.08 0.66
CA ILE A 164 -14.65 5.62 0.45
C ILE A 164 -15.20 5.32 -0.95
N ALA A 165 -16.15 6.11 -1.45
CA ALA A 165 -16.70 5.94 -2.79
C ALA A 165 -15.61 6.01 -3.87
N GLY A 166 -14.60 6.89 -3.69
CA GLY A 166 -13.43 6.98 -4.57
C GLY A 166 -12.51 5.75 -4.56
N ALA A 167 -12.66 4.84 -3.59
CA ALA A 167 -11.90 3.59 -3.51
C ALA A 167 -12.62 2.39 -4.16
N LYS A 168 -13.92 2.50 -4.43
CA LYS A 168 -14.73 1.43 -5.04
C LYS A 168 -14.34 1.16 -6.50
N PRO A 169 -14.65 -0.02 -7.06
CA PRO A 169 -15.24 -1.19 -6.40
C PRO A 169 -14.22 -1.94 -5.50
N PHE A 170 -14.72 -2.73 -4.56
CA PHE A 170 -13.90 -3.61 -3.72
C PHE A 170 -14.05 -5.05 -4.17
N ALA A 171 -12.94 -5.78 -4.29
CA ALA A 171 -12.94 -7.23 -4.38
C ALA A 171 -12.59 -7.85 -3.03
N ALA A 172 -13.02 -9.10 -2.84
CA ALA A 172 -12.67 -9.86 -1.65
C ALA A 172 -11.14 -9.91 -1.48
N GLY A 173 -10.69 -9.61 -0.27
CA GLY A 173 -9.28 -9.59 0.11
C GLY A 173 -8.48 -8.40 -0.41
N ASP A 174 -9.09 -7.39 -1.05
CA ASP A 174 -8.34 -6.25 -1.63
C ASP A 174 -7.44 -5.52 -0.64
N PHE A 175 -7.85 -5.48 0.62
CA PHE A 175 -7.23 -4.67 1.66
C PHE A 175 -6.84 -5.49 2.89
N ASP A 176 -6.73 -6.81 2.77
CA ASP A 176 -6.26 -7.68 3.86
C ASP A 176 -4.89 -7.23 4.35
N PHE A 177 -4.04 -6.73 3.44
CA PHE A 177 -2.72 -6.22 3.82
C PHE A 177 -2.75 -4.95 4.68
N LEU A 178 -3.81 -4.14 4.60
CA LEU A 178 -3.97 -2.96 5.46
C LEU A 178 -4.41 -3.35 6.88
N SER A 179 -5.14 -4.46 7.01
CA SER A 179 -5.74 -4.90 8.28
C SER A 179 -4.97 -6.02 8.97
N ALA A 180 -4.07 -6.72 8.27
CA ALA A 180 -3.40 -7.93 8.77
C ALA A 180 -2.69 -7.75 10.13
N GLN A 181 -2.13 -6.57 10.39
CA GLN A 181 -1.47 -6.22 11.67
C GLN A 181 -1.97 -4.88 12.22
N TRP A 182 -3.20 -4.50 11.88
CA TRP A 182 -3.79 -3.22 12.30
C TRP A 182 -5.25 -3.43 12.70
N PRO A 183 -5.52 -3.80 13.97
CA PRO A 183 -6.86 -4.13 14.45
C PRO A 183 -7.90 -3.03 14.25
N GLU A 184 -7.53 -1.77 14.48
CA GLU A 184 -8.43 -0.63 14.34
C GLU A 184 -8.81 -0.38 12.87
N MET A 185 -7.83 -0.52 11.97
CA MET A 185 -8.10 -0.48 10.53
C MET A 185 -8.95 -1.67 10.08
N LYS A 186 -8.74 -2.86 10.66
CA LYS A 186 -9.57 -4.03 10.39
C LYS A 186 -11.04 -3.75 10.73
N ALA A 187 -11.31 -3.28 11.95
CA ALA A 187 -12.66 -2.93 12.39
C ALA A 187 -13.29 -1.86 11.50
N PHE A 188 -12.52 -0.83 11.11
CA PHE A 188 -12.97 0.17 10.15
C PHE A 188 -13.34 -0.46 8.80
N LEU A 189 -12.48 -1.30 8.22
CA LEU A 189 -12.74 -1.90 6.91
C LEU A 189 -13.93 -2.86 6.92
N GLU A 190 -14.14 -3.62 7.99
CA GLU A 190 -15.27 -4.54 8.14
C GLU A 190 -16.61 -3.80 8.11
N THR A 191 -16.68 -2.60 8.71
CA THR A 191 -17.91 -1.78 8.70
C THR A 191 -18.15 -1.04 7.38
N ARG A 192 -17.09 -0.79 6.59
CA ARG A 192 -17.14 0.14 5.44
C ARG A 192 -16.99 -0.51 4.07
N THR A 193 -16.44 -1.73 4.01
CA THR A 193 -16.11 -2.43 2.76
C THR A 193 -16.85 -3.75 2.59
N ALA A 194 -17.67 -4.15 3.56
CA ALA A 194 -18.53 -5.31 3.45
C ALA A 194 -19.46 -5.20 2.22
N PRO A 195 -19.59 -6.26 1.41
CA PRO A 195 -20.56 -6.28 0.32
C PRO A 195 -21.97 -6.17 0.90
N SER A 196 -22.80 -5.28 0.34
CA SER A 196 -24.20 -5.14 0.76
C SER A 196 -24.91 -6.51 0.73
N PRO A 197 -25.71 -6.86 1.76
CA PRO A 197 -26.37 -8.17 1.87
C PRO A 197 -27.29 -8.50 0.68
N SER A 198 -27.74 -7.48 -0.07
CA SER A 198 -28.54 -7.64 -1.29
C SER A 198 -27.80 -8.32 -2.46
N ALA A 199 -26.46 -8.43 -2.42
CA ALA A 199 -25.69 -9.12 -3.46
C ALA A 199 -25.57 -10.65 -3.25
N GLN A 200 -25.89 -11.16 -2.04
CA GLN A 200 -25.79 -12.61 -1.74
C GLN A 200 -27.07 -13.38 -2.08
N SER A 201 -28.22 -12.69 -2.21
CA SER A 201 -29.51 -13.31 -2.56
C SER A 201 -29.69 -13.58 -4.06
N ALA A 202 -28.83 -13.05 -4.94
CA ALA A 202 -28.97 -13.20 -6.40
C ALA A 202 -28.16 -14.37 -6.98
N ALA A 203 -27.52 -15.19 -6.14
CA ALA A 203 -26.67 -16.31 -6.55
C ALA A 203 -27.09 -17.66 -5.94
N SER A 204 -28.33 -17.78 -5.46
CA SER A 204 -28.94 -19.04 -5.03
C SER A 204 -29.99 -19.50 -6.03
#